data_AF-A0A392M4S8-F1
#
_entry.id   AF-A0A392M4S8-F1
#
_cell.length_a   1.000
_cell.length_b   1.000
_cell.length_c   1.000
_cell.angle_alpha   90.00
_cell.angle_beta   90.00
_cell.angle_gamma   90.00
#
_symmetry.space_group_name_H-M   'P 1'
#
loop_
_entity.id
_entity.type
_entity.pdbx_description
1 polymer ?
#
loop_
_entity_poly.entity_id
_entity_poly.type
_entity_poly.pdbx_seq_one_letter_code
_entity_poly.pdbx_strand_id
1 'polypeptide(L)'
;MEPALRENQLLRDTAAVMRMLETALVLGEERGSSAKDLEKLEAKSEKLKAKLLGYENKLAGLREKKRVFGEQTTELRLAKEVLEKARKDLHELESRGAEEKRKLVEENDILKAAMAPAGDEHKAAEGLVTRADLVGKIAELAKDVIEGSRYSFYNVVDQLKVLNPEVDLITEGMGVLMSVKDGQIVVPQVYKDMEAEEAEEDGKLMQDDNDGEDGEHGEDGEHEDESNGNNA
;
A
#
# COMPACT_ATOMS: atom_id res chain seq x y z
N MET A 1 -63.46 116.58 23.31
CA MET A 1 -62.06 116.15 23.52
C MET A 1 -61.17 117.22 22.93
N GLU A 2 -60.19 117.70 23.69
CA GLU A 2 -59.25 118.72 23.24
C GLU A 2 -58.33 118.14 22.13
N PRO A 3 -58.13 118.82 20.99
CA PRO A 3 -57.35 118.31 19.85
C PRO A 3 -55.90 117.92 20.22
N ALA A 4 -55.25 118.70 21.07
CA ALA A 4 -53.86 118.49 21.50
C ALA A 4 -53.65 117.19 22.31
N LEU A 5 -54.69 116.73 23.01
CA LEU A 5 -54.63 115.51 23.83
C LEU A 5 -54.71 114.25 22.96
N ARG A 6 -55.46 114.32 21.85
CA ARG A 6 -55.58 113.23 20.86
C ARG A 6 -54.30 113.10 20.03
N GLU A 7 -53.66 114.21 19.69
CA GLU A 7 -52.36 114.24 19.00
C GLU A 7 -51.23 113.65 19.87
N ASN A 8 -51.18 114.00 21.16
CA ASN A 8 -50.22 113.41 22.10
C ASN A 8 -50.42 111.89 22.30
N GLN A 9 -51.68 111.42 22.32
CA GLN A 9 -51.98 109.99 22.41
C GLN A 9 -51.54 109.26 21.14
N LEU A 10 -51.83 109.81 19.96
CA LEU A 10 -51.36 109.28 18.67
C LEU A 10 -49.83 109.21 18.61
N LEU A 11 -49.12 110.21 19.10
CA LEU A 11 -47.65 110.20 19.16
C LEU A 11 -47.12 109.10 20.10
N ARG A 12 -47.75 108.89 21.26
CA ARG A 12 -47.37 107.81 22.19
C ARG A 12 -47.64 106.41 21.62
N ASP A 13 -48.80 106.22 21.01
CA ASP A 13 -49.17 104.95 20.39
C ASP A 13 -48.26 104.64 19.21
N THR A 14 -47.93 105.65 18.40
CA THR A 14 -46.96 105.53 17.29
C THR A 14 -45.57 105.16 17.81
N ALA A 15 -45.10 105.80 18.89
CA ALA A 15 -43.81 105.47 19.51
C ALA A 15 -43.79 104.07 20.17
N ALA A 16 -44.94 103.59 20.65
CA ALA A 16 -45.08 102.23 21.18
C ALA A 16 -45.02 101.20 20.04
N VAL A 17 -45.73 101.43 18.93
CA VAL A 17 -45.71 100.57 17.75
C VAL A 17 -44.31 100.53 17.12
N MET A 18 -43.62 101.66 16.99
CA MET A 18 -42.23 101.69 16.49
C MET A 18 -41.29 100.85 17.36
N ARG A 19 -41.36 100.95 18.70
CA ARG A 19 -40.56 100.12 19.61
C ARG A 19 -40.88 98.63 19.50
N MET A 20 -42.16 98.26 19.36
CA MET A 20 -42.53 96.87 19.14
C MET A 20 -41.99 96.34 17.80
N LEU A 21 -42.05 97.14 16.74
CA LEU A 21 -41.48 96.81 15.43
C LEU A 21 -39.96 96.63 15.50
N GLU A 22 -39.25 97.55 16.18
CA GLU A 22 -37.81 97.47 16.39
C GLU A 22 -37.43 96.21 17.17
N THR A 23 -38.14 95.91 18.26
CA THR A 23 -37.92 94.68 19.06
C THR A 23 -38.19 93.43 18.23
N ALA A 24 -39.24 93.43 17.41
CA ALA A 24 -39.57 92.30 16.53
C ALA A 24 -38.51 92.08 15.44
N LEU A 25 -37.93 93.15 14.88
CA LEU A 25 -36.84 93.07 13.90
C LEU A 25 -35.55 92.51 14.53
N VAL A 26 -35.15 93.04 15.69
CA VAL A 26 -33.95 92.57 16.43
C VAL A 26 -34.10 91.09 16.80
N LEU A 27 -35.24 90.70 17.37
CA LEU A 27 -35.52 89.30 17.70
C LEU A 27 -35.55 88.39 16.46
N GLY A 28 -36.05 88.88 15.33
CA GLY A 28 -36.05 88.16 14.06
C GLY A 28 -34.64 87.88 13.55
N GLU A 29 -33.75 88.88 13.65
CA GLU A 29 -32.35 88.79 13.23
C GLU A 29 -31.54 87.87 14.16
N GLU A 30 -31.71 87.99 15.48
CA GLU A 30 -31.11 87.10 16.48
C GLU A 30 -31.55 85.65 16.30
N ARG A 31 -32.84 85.41 16.02
CA ARG A 31 -33.36 84.06 15.77
C ARG A 31 -32.77 83.45 14.50
N GLY A 32 -32.57 84.25 13.46
CA GLY A 32 -31.89 83.83 12.23
C GLY A 32 -30.40 83.52 12.43
N SER A 33 -29.70 84.31 13.24
CA SER A 33 -28.30 84.06 13.63
C SER A 33 -28.17 82.77 14.44
N SER A 34 -29.02 82.62 15.46
CA SER A 34 -29.06 81.44 16.33
C SER A 34 -29.36 80.15 15.57
N ALA A 35 -30.29 80.17 14.62
CA ALA A 35 -30.61 79.00 13.79
C ALA A 35 -29.42 78.52 12.94
N LYS A 36 -28.67 79.45 12.33
CA LYS A 36 -27.46 79.10 11.55
C LYS A 36 -26.37 78.49 12.41
N ASP A 37 -26.19 78.97 13.63
CA ASP A 37 -25.20 78.41 14.55
C ASP A 37 -25.61 77.04 15.08
N LEU A 38 -26.92 76.81 15.26
CA LEU A 38 -27.50 75.52 15.59
C LEU A 38 -27.23 74.49 14.49
N GLU A 39 -27.49 74.85 13.23
CA GLU A 39 -27.21 74.00 12.06
C GLU A 39 -25.71 73.65 11.93
N LYS A 40 -24.81 74.63 12.15
CA LYS A 40 -23.36 74.38 12.18
C LYS A 40 -22.97 73.41 13.31
N LEU A 41 -23.60 73.53 14.48
CA LEU A 41 -23.35 72.64 15.61
C LEU A 41 -23.82 71.22 15.31
N GLU A 42 -25.00 71.08 14.70
CA GLU A 42 -25.55 69.80 14.26
C GLU A 42 -24.63 69.12 13.23
N ALA A 43 -24.19 69.85 12.20
CA ALA A 43 -23.26 69.32 11.20
C ALA A 43 -21.93 68.85 11.82
N LYS A 44 -21.41 69.59 12.82
CA LYS A 44 -20.21 69.18 13.57
C LYS A 44 -20.48 67.94 14.42
N SER A 45 -21.64 67.85 15.07
CA SER A 45 -22.06 66.71 15.87
C SER A 45 -22.13 65.45 15.01
N GLU A 46 -22.79 65.51 13.85
CA GLU A 46 -22.87 64.39 12.91
C GLU A 46 -21.50 63.94 12.41
N LYS A 47 -20.62 64.90 12.08
CA LYS A 47 -19.23 64.59 11.67
C LYS A 47 -18.43 63.91 12.78
N LEU A 48 -18.64 64.31 14.04
CA LEU A 48 -17.99 63.69 15.19
C LEU A 48 -18.54 62.28 15.47
N LYS A 49 -19.86 62.07 15.35
CA LYS A 49 -20.48 60.74 15.45
C LYS A 49 -19.93 59.77 14.40
N ALA A 50 -19.81 60.21 13.15
CA ALA A 50 -19.25 59.38 12.08
C ALA A 50 -17.79 58.99 12.36
N LYS A 51 -16.99 59.92 12.90
CA LYS A 51 -15.61 59.63 13.32
C LYS A 51 -15.55 58.66 14.51
N LEU A 52 -16.41 58.86 15.51
CA LEU A 52 -16.52 57.95 16.66
C LEU A 52 -16.82 56.53 16.21
N LEU A 53 -17.83 56.35 15.36
CA LEU A 53 -18.17 55.06 14.78
C LEU A 53 -17.00 54.44 14.01
N GLY A 54 -16.27 55.25 13.24
CA GLY A 54 -15.06 54.80 12.54
C GLY A 54 -13.94 54.35 13.48
N TYR A 55 -13.75 55.03 14.61
CA TYR A 55 -12.76 54.63 15.62
C TYR A 55 -13.21 53.41 16.42
N GLU A 56 -14.50 53.28 16.74
CA GLU A 56 -15.07 52.10 17.39
C GLU A 56 -14.86 50.84 16.54
N ASN A 57 -15.12 50.92 15.23
CA ASN A 57 -14.88 49.82 14.30
C ASN A 57 -13.40 49.43 14.23
N LYS A 58 -12.49 50.42 14.17
CA LYS A 58 -11.04 50.15 14.20
C LYS A 58 -10.60 49.50 15.51
N LEU A 59 -11.14 49.97 16.64
CA LEU A 59 -10.83 49.43 17.95
C LEU A 59 -11.34 47.98 18.10
N ALA A 60 -12.54 47.69 17.60
CA ALA A 60 -13.08 46.33 17.54
C ALA A 60 -12.18 45.42 16.69
N GLY A 61 -11.77 45.86 15.50
CA GLY A 61 -10.87 45.09 14.64
C GLY A 61 -9.49 44.84 15.27
N LEU A 62 -8.91 45.83 15.95
CA LEU A 62 -7.64 45.65 16.66
C LEU A 62 -7.74 44.68 17.85
N ARG A 63 -8.84 44.74 18.60
CA ARG A 63 -9.10 43.79 19.69
C ARG A 63 -9.21 42.36 19.18
N GLU A 64 -9.95 42.18 18.09
CA GLU A 64 -10.12 40.87 17.48
C GLU A 64 -8.80 40.33 16.93
N LYS A 65 -8.00 41.18 16.25
CA LYS A 65 -6.66 40.81 15.78
C LYS A 65 -5.76 40.36 16.95
N LYS A 66 -5.82 41.05 18.09
CA LYS A 66 -5.08 40.67 19.30
C LYS A 66 -5.55 39.32 19.85
N ARG A 67 -6.86 39.06 19.86
CA ARG A 67 -7.44 37.78 20.30
C ARG A 67 -6.93 36.62 19.44
N VAL A 68 -7.05 36.75 18.11
CA VAL A 68 -6.61 35.73 17.14
C VAL A 68 -5.11 35.44 17.28
N PHE A 69 -4.26 36.46 17.41
CA PHE A 69 -2.83 36.22 17.61
C PHE A 69 -2.52 35.51 18.94
N GLY A 70 -3.29 35.79 20.00
CA GLY A 70 -3.19 35.07 21.25
C GLY A 70 -3.47 33.58 21.05
N GLU A 71 -4.57 33.26 20.37
CA GLU A 71 -4.97 31.88 20.06
C GLU A 71 -3.94 31.16 19.20
N GLN A 72 -3.49 31.78 18.10
CA GLN A 72 -2.44 31.23 17.24
C GLN A 72 -1.15 30.95 18.00
N THR A 73 -0.77 31.82 18.95
CA THR A 73 0.42 31.61 19.78
C THR A 73 0.26 30.39 20.68
N THR A 74 -0.94 30.19 21.26
CA THR A 74 -1.21 29.00 22.08
C THR A 74 -1.25 27.72 21.26
N GLU A 75 -1.86 27.74 20.07
CA GLU A 75 -1.90 26.61 19.14
C GLU A 75 -0.49 26.24 18.69
N LEU A 76 0.35 27.22 18.33
CA LEU A 76 1.74 26.99 17.94
C LEU A 76 2.55 26.34 19.07
N ARG A 77 2.29 26.68 20.34
CA ARG A 77 2.95 26.03 21.47
C ARG A 77 2.52 24.56 21.59
N LEU A 78 1.22 24.28 21.51
CA LEU A 78 0.70 22.92 21.58
C LEU A 78 1.20 22.07 20.40
N ALA A 79 1.20 22.63 19.20
CA ALA A 79 1.71 21.95 18.01
C ALA A 79 3.21 21.59 18.14
N LYS A 80 4.02 22.48 18.73
CA LYS A 80 5.43 22.19 19.02
C LYS A 80 5.59 21.05 20.02
N GLU A 81 4.78 21.01 21.09
CA GLU A 81 4.81 19.92 22.07
C GLU A 81 4.46 18.56 21.44
N VAL A 82 3.42 18.54 20.59
CA VAL A 82 3.03 17.33 19.83
C VAL A 82 4.15 16.89 18.89
N LEU A 83 4.77 17.84 18.18
CA LEU A 83 5.86 17.55 17.24
C LEU A 83 7.10 16.99 17.96
N GLU A 84 7.47 17.56 19.10
CA GLU A 84 8.57 17.06 19.92
C GLU A 84 8.30 15.65 20.46
N LYS A 85 7.04 15.35 20.83
CA LYS A 85 6.66 13.98 21.19
C LYS A 85 6.79 13.02 19.99
N ALA A 86 6.24 13.39 18.83
CA ALA A 86 6.31 12.57 17.63
C ALA A 86 7.75 12.29 17.19
N ARG A 87 8.67 13.26 17.36
CA ARG A 87 10.11 13.07 17.09
C ARG A 87 10.75 12.02 18.00
N LYS A 88 10.38 12.01 19.28
CA LYS A 88 10.89 11.01 20.23
C LYS A 88 10.37 9.62 19.88
N ASP A 89 9.08 9.51 19.61
CA ASP A 89 8.44 8.24 19.22
C ASP A 89 9.07 7.70 17.92
N LEU A 90 9.35 8.57 16.94
CA LEU A 90 10.04 8.18 15.70
C LEU A 90 11.45 7.64 15.97
N HIS A 91 12.24 8.33 16.79
CA HIS A 91 13.59 7.90 17.15
C HIS A 91 13.61 6.54 17.88
N GLU A 92 12.63 6.30 18.77
CA GLU A 92 12.47 5.01 19.45
C GLU A 92 12.12 3.90 18.44
N LEU A 93 11.20 4.17 17.51
CA LEU A 93 10.83 3.23 16.46
C LEU A 93 12.02 2.89 15.55
N GLU A 94 12.81 3.89 15.16
CA GLU A 94 14.04 3.70 14.36
C GLU A 94 15.06 2.85 15.10
N SER A 95 15.26 3.10 16.40
CA SER A 95 16.18 2.33 17.23
C SER A 95 15.76 0.86 17.32
N ARG A 96 14.47 0.60 17.57
CA ARG A 96 13.91 -0.76 17.60
C ARG A 96 14.00 -1.44 16.23
N GLY A 97 13.66 -0.73 15.16
CA GLY A 97 13.76 -1.25 13.79
C GLY A 97 15.18 -1.60 13.39
N ALA A 98 16.17 -0.81 13.82
CA ALA A 98 17.58 -1.12 13.60
C ALA A 98 18.03 -2.38 14.35
N GLU A 99 17.55 -2.59 15.58
CA GLU A 99 17.86 -3.79 16.37
C GLU A 99 17.21 -5.05 15.76
N GLU A 100 15.94 -4.97 15.37
CA GLU A 100 15.22 -6.07 14.71
C GLU A 100 15.86 -6.46 13.38
N LYS A 101 16.27 -5.46 12.58
CA LYS A 101 17.02 -5.70 11.35
C LYS A 101 18.34 -6.42 11.59
N ARG A 102 19.07 -6.09 12.66
CA ARG A 102 20.32 -6.79 13.03
C ARG A 102 20.05 -8.26 13.37
N LYS A 103 19.01 -8.54 14.16
CA LYS A 103 18.61 -9.92 14.51
C LYS A 103 18.24 -10.74 13.28
N LEU A 104 17.43 -10.17 12.39
CA LEU A 104 17.03 -10.85 11.15
C LEU A 104 18.21 -11.13 10.22
N VAL A 105 19.21 -10.24 10.17
CA VAL A 105 20.44 -10.47 9.40
C VAL A 105 21.24 -11.61 10.02
N GLU A 106 21.43 -11.61 11.34
CA GLU A 106 22.14 -12.67 12.06
C GLU A 106 21.46 -14.04 11.88
N GLU A 107 20.13 -14.11 12.02
CA GLU A 107 19.35 -15.32 11.77
C GLU A 107 19.48 -15.80 10.32
N ASN A 108 19.45 -14.88 9.35
CA ASN A 108 19.67 -15.23 7.94
C ASN A 108 21.08 -15.79 7.69
N ASP A 109 22.10 -15.23 8.33
CA ASP A 109 23.47 -15.72 8.18
C ASP A 109 23.64 -17.11 8.81
N ILE A 110 23.01 -17.35 9.96
CA ILE A 110 22.95 -18.68 10.59
C ILE A 110 22.25 -19.68 9.67
N LEU A 111 21.08 -19.32 9.12
CA LEU A 111 20.33 -20.20 8.23
C LEU A 111 21.11 -20.48 6.94
N LYS A 112 21.76 -19.49 6.34
CA LYS A 112 22.63 -19.69 5.17
C LYS A 112 23.80 -20.62 5.48
N ALA A 113 24.41 -20.49 6.66
CA ALA A 113 25.47 -21.39 7.09
C ALA A 113 24.95 -22.83 7.30
N ALA A 114 23.75 -22.98 7.85
CA ALA A 114 23.10 -24.28 8.04
C ALA A 114 22.66 -24.93 6.72
N MET A 115 22.34 -24.14 5.71
CA MET A 115 22.00 -24.58 4.35
C MET A 115 23.22 -24.71 3.43
N ALA A 116 24.44 -24.50 3.95
CA ALA A 116 25.63 -24.65 3.14
C ALA A 116 25.81 -26.12 2.72
N PRO A 117 26.22 -26.36 1.46
CA PRO A 117 26.53 -27.70 0.98
C PRO A 117 27.49 -28.46 1.89
N ALA A 118 27.22 -29.75 2.09
CA ALA A 118 28.17 -30.63 2.77
C ALA A 118 29.38 -30.88 1.85
N GLY A 119 30.57 -31.06 2.42
CA GLY A 119 31.80 -31.28 1.62
C GLY A 119 31.76 -32.57 0.79
N ASP A 120 30.91 -33.52 1.17
CA ASP A 120 30.63 -34.79 0.53
C ASP A 120 29.26 -34.83 -0.16
N GLU A 121 28.64 -33.66 -0.38
CA GLU A 121 27.35 -33.58 -1.07
C GLU A 121 27.45 -34.11 -2.50
N HIS A 122 26.57 -35.05 -2.83
CA HIS A 122 26.50 -35.64 -4.15
C HIS A 122 25.92 -34.64 -5.15
N LYS A 123 26.44 -34.60 -6.39
CA LYS A 123 25.95 -33.67 -7.43
C LYS A 123 24.45 -33.76 -7.70
N ALA A 124 23.85 -34.93 -7.53
CA ALA A 124 22.40 -35.11 -7.69
C ALA A 124 21.56 -34.36 -6.63
N ALA A 125 22.17 -33.96 -5.51
CA ALA A 125 21.55 -33.17 -4.46
C ALA A 125 21.68 -31.65 -4.71
N GLU A 126 22.51 -31.24 -5.68
CA GLU A 126 22.71 -29.82 -6.01
C GLU A 126 21.38 -29.18 -6.44
N GLY A 127 21.00 -28.09 -5.76
CA GLY A 127 19.78 -27.36 -6.04
C GLY A 127 18.51 -27.92 -5.41
N LEU A 128 18.58 -29.02 -4.65
CA LEU A 128 17.44 -29.52 -3.87
C LEU A 128 17.29 -28.67 -2.61
N VAL A 129 16.30 -27.77 -2.60
CA VAL A 129 16.11 -26.79 -1.50
C VAL A 129 14.93 -27.11 -0.60
N THR A 130 14.07 -28.06 -1.00
CA THR A 130 12.94 -28.52 -0.20
C THR A 130 12.97 -30.03 0.02
N ARG A 131 12.24 -30.48 1.06
CA ARG A 131 12.00 -31.91 1.28
C ARG A 131 11.30 -32.57 0.09
N ALA A 132 10.44 -31.84 -0.62
CA ALA A 132 9.74 -32.37 -1.79
C ALA A 132 10.73 -32.66 -2.93
N ASP A 133 11.67 -31.75 -3.17
CA ASP A 133 12.73 -31.94 -4.19
C ASP A 133 13.58 -33.17 -3.86
N LEU A 134 13.98 -33.32 -2.59
CA LEU A 134 14.75 -34.48 -2.13
C LEU A 134 13.99 -35.79 -2.31
N VAL A 135 12.73 -35.86 -1.87
CA VAL A 135 11.90 -37.07 -1.99
C VAL A 135 11.65 -37.40 -3.46
N GLY A 136 11.40 -36.40 -4.31
CA GLY A 136 11.25 -36.58 -5.75
C GLY A 136 12.51 -37.16 -6.39
N LYS A 137 13.69 -36.61 -6.07
CA LYS A 137 14.96 -37.12 -6.60
C LYS A 137 15.28 -38.54 -6.12
N ILE A 138 14.94 -38.87 -4.87
CA ILE A 138 15.08 -40.24 -4.36
C ILE A 138 14.18 -41.21 -5.14
N ALA A 139 12.93 -40.83 -5.43
CA ALA A 139 12.02 -41.67 -6.19
C ALA A 139 12.51 -41.92 -7.63
N GLU A 140 13.00 -40.86 -8.31
CA GLU A 140 13.63 -40.98 -9.63
C GLU A 140 14.83 -41.94 -9.60
N LEU A 141 15.78 -41.73 -8.67
CA LEU A 141 16.96 -42.58 -8.55
C LEU A 141 16.62 -44.03 -8.17
N ALA A 142 15.60 -44.24 -7.33
CA ALA A 142 15.14 -45.58 -6.96
C ALA A 142 14.59 -46.32 -8.19
N LYS A 143 13.81 -45.63 -9.02
CA LYS A 143 13.29 -46.17 -10.28
C LYS A 143 14.43 -46.55 -11.24
N ASP A 144 15.39 -45.63 -11.45
CA ASP A 144 16.54 -45.88 -12.33
C ASP A 144 17.36 -47.12 -11.90
N VAL A 145 17.54 -47.31 -10.60
CA VAL A 145 18.27 -48.48 -10.06
C VAL A 145 17.51 -49.78 -10.30
N ILE A 146 16.18 -49.78 -10.12
CA ILE A 146 15.34 -50.97 -10.38
C ILE A 146 15.38 -51.31 -11.87
N GLU A 147 15.11 -50.35 -12.75
CA GLU A 147 15.11 -50.55 -14.20
C GLU A 147 16.49 -50.99 -14.71
N GLY A 148 17.56 -50.35 -14.24
CA GLY A 148 18.94 -50.70 -14.59
C GLY A 148 19.35 -52.10 -14.12
N SER A 149 18.88 -52.52 -12.93
CA SER A 149 19.12 -53.88 -12.40
C SER A 149 18.37 -54.93 -13.21
N ARG A 150 17.11 -54.66 -13.55
CA ARG A 150 16.28 -55.52 -14.42
C ARG A 150 16.93 -55.71 -15.79
N TYR A 151 17.31 -54.61 -16.44
CA TYR A 151 18.01 -54.64 -17.71
C TYR A 151 19.30 -55.47 -17.63
N SER A 152 20.16 -55.19 -16.64
CA SER A 152 21.44 -55.86 -16.48
C SER A 152 21.27 -57.38 -16.27
N PHE A 153 20.28 -57.79 -15.46
CA PHE A 153 19.99 -59.19 -15.20
C PHE A 153 19.56 -59.94 -16.47
N TYR A 154 18.53 -59.44 -17.16
CA TYR A 154 18.03 -60.11 -18.36
C TYR A 154 19.05 -60.11 -19.50
N ASN A 155 19.84 -59.04 -19.64
CA ASN A 155 20.95 -59.01 -20.58
C ASN A 155 21.99 -60.11 -20.29
N VAL A 156 22.29 -60.41 -19.02
CA VAL A 156 23.18 -61.53 -18.66
C VAL A 156 22.54 -62.89 -19.01
N VAL A 157 21.23 -63.05 -18.75
CA VAL A 157 20.49 -64.27 -19.12
C VAL A 157 20.56 -64.51 -20.63
N ASP A 158 20.36 -63.48 -21.43
CA ASP A 158 20.43 -63.57 -22.89
C ASP A 158 21.86 -63.85 -23.38
N GLN A 159 22.86 -63.20 -22.78
CA GLN A 159 24.27 -63.51 -23.07
C GLN A 159 24.60 -64.99 -22.78
N LEU A 160 24.11 -65.56 -21.68
CA LEU A 160 24.31 -66.98 -21.35
C LEU A 160 23.69 -67.90 -22.40
N LYS A 161 22.49 -67.58 -22.90
CA LYS A 161 21.85 -68.34 -23.99
C LYS A 161 22.68 -68.28 -25.27
N VAL A 162 23.17 -67.09 -25.63
CA VAL A 162 24.01 -66.88 -26.82
C VAL A 162 25.32 -67.67 -26.74
N LEU A 163 25.96 -67.70 -25.57
CA LEU A 163 27.24 -68.40 -25.38
C LEU A 163 27.11 -69.92 -25.31
N ASN A 164 25.90 -70.45 -25.11
CA ASN A 164 25.66 -71.89 -24.97
C ASN A 164 24.62 -72.39 -26.00
N PRO A 165 24.88 -72.27 -27.32
CA PRO A 165 23.88 -72.54 -28.35
C PRO A 165 23.48 -74.03 -28.46
N GLU A 166 24.32 -74.95 -27.98
CA GLU A 166 24.06 -76.40 -28.01
C GLU A 166 23.34 -76.90 -26.74
N VAL A 167 23.11 -76.03 -25.76
CA VAL A 167 22.49 -76.36 -24.47
C VAL A 167 21.26 -75.49 -24.29
N ASP A 168 20.10 -76.11 -24.20
CA ASP A 168 18.86 -75.41 -23.88
C ASP A 168 18.82 -75.09 -22.37
N LEU A 169 19.26 -73.88 -22.01
CA LEU A 169 19.25 -73.41 -20.64
C LEU A 169 17.82 -73.12 -20.19
N ILE A 170 17.37 -73.81 -19.15
CA ILE A 170 16.09 -73.51 -18.50
C ILE A 170 16.26 -72.22 -17.70
N THR A 171 15.61 -71.14 -18.15
CA THR A 171 15.61 -69.84 -17.47
C THR A 171 14.26 -69.48 -16.85
N GLU A 172 13.29 -70.40 -16.89
CA GLU A 172 11.98 -70.22 -16.27
C GLU A 172 12.12 -70.11 -14.74
N GLY A 173 11.43 -69.13 -14.15
CA GLY A 173 11.50 -68.86 -12.71
C GLY A 173 12.73 -68.06 -12.27
N MET A 174 13.61 -67.66 -13.19
CA MET A 174 14.68 -66.70 -12.91
C MET A 174 14.12 -65.28 -12.81
N GLY A 175 14.66 -64.47 -11.92
CA GLY A 175 14.27 -63.06 -11.74
C GLY A 175 15.28 -62.31 -10.88
N VAL A 176 15.21 -60.97 -10.93
CA VAL A 176 16.15 -60.05 -10.25
C VAL A 176 16.15 -60.28 -8.73
N LEU A 177 14.97 -60.53 -8.15
CA LEU A 177 14.77 -60.70 -6.70
C LEU A 177 14.86 -62.16 -6.24
N MET A 178 15.10 -63.10 -7.16
CA MET A 178 15.10 -64.52 -6.86
C MET A 178 16.42 -64.98 -6.22
N SER A 179 16.34 -65.98 -5.34
CA SER A 179 17.51 -66.58 -4.69
C SER A 179 17.50 -68.10 -4.81
N VAL A 180 18.68 -68.73 -4.79
CA VAL A 180 18.80 -70.19 -4.71
C VAL A 180 18.95 -70.61 -3.25
N LYS A 181 18.01 -71.40 -2.73
CA LYS A 181 18.09 -72.04 -1.41
C LYS A 181 17.85 -73.54 -1.54
N ASP A 182 18.76 -74.33 -1.00
CA ASP A 182 18.69 -75.81 -1.05
C ASP A 182 18.45 -76.36 -2.47
N GLY A 183 19.03 -75.71 -3.49
CA GLY A 183 18.89 -76.08 -4.89
C GLY A 183 17.58 -75.65 -5.56
N GLN A 184 16.71 -74.90 -4.88
CA GLN A 184 15.46 -74.36 -5.42
C GLN A 184 15.53 -72.84 -5.57
N ILE A 185 14.93 -72.32 -6.64
CA ILE A 185 14.76 -70.88 -6.83
C ILE A 185 13.54 -70.45 -6.02
N VAL A 186 13.73 -69.52 -5.09
CA VAL A 186 12.70 -69.03 -4.17
C VAL A 186 12.80 -67.52 -3.99
N VAL A 187 11.66 -66.87 -3.79
CA VAL A 187 11.60 -65.46 -3.37
C VAL A 187 12.03 -65.38 -1.90
N PRO A 188 13.13 -64.67 -1.57
CA PRO A 188 13.49 -64.39 -0.19
C PRO A 188 12.35 -63.71 0.57
N GLN A 189 12.16 -64.05 1.84
CA GLN A 189 11.12 -63.44 2.68
C GLN A 189 11.17 -61.90 2.68
N VAL A 190 12.37 -61.33 2.57
CA VAL A 190 12.61 -59.88 2.55
C VAL A 190 12.13 -59.20 1.27
N TYR A 191 11.92 -59.95 0.18
CA TYR A 191 11.47 -59.43 -1.11
C TYR A 191 10.07 -59.88 -1.48
N LYS A 192 9.34 -60.57 -0.59
CA LYS A 192 8.00 -61.07 -0.94
C LYS A 192 7.02 -59.97 -1.30
N ASP A 193 7.06 -58.86 -0.57
CA ASP A 193 6.15 -57.74 -0.83
C ASP A 193 6.55 -57.01 -2.12
N MET A 194 7.86 -56.83 -2.35
CA MET A 194 8.40 -56.21 -3.57
C MET A 194 8.15 -57.06 -4.83
N GLU A 195 8.29 -58.39 -4.75
CA GLU A 195 7.95 -59.31 -5.85
C GLU A 195 6.46 -59.26 -6.17
N ALA A 196 5.60 -59.14 -5.16
CA ALA A 196 4.16 -58.99 -5.37
C ALA A 196 3.84 -57.65 -6.06
N GLU A 197 4.50 -56.56 -5.65
CA GLU A 197 4.38 -55.25 -6.30
C GLU A 197 4.91 -55.27 -7.75
N GLU A 198 6.06 -55.89 -8.02
CA GLU A 198 6.60 -56.05 -9.38
C GLU A 198 5.65 -56.87 -10.27
N ALA A 199 5.07 -57.96 -9.76
CA ALA A 199 4.10 -58.76 -10.49
C ALA A 199 2.82 -57.98 -10.82
N GLU A 200 2.40 -57.06 -9.94
CA GLU A 200 1.27 -56.16 -10.20
C GLU A 200 1.61 -55.06 -11.22
N GLU A 201 2.83 -54.53 -11.22
CA GLU A 201 3.29 -53.53 -12.20
C GLU A 201 3.49 -54.12 -13.60
N ASP A 202 4.11 -55.30 -13.72
CA ASP A 202 4.23 -56.03 -14.99
C ASP A 202 2.84 -56.40 -15.54
N GLY A 203 1.89 -56.71 -14.67
CA GLY A 203 0.48 -56.95 -15.04
C GLY A 203 -0.27 -55.71 -15.53
N LYS A 204 0.18 -54.50 -15.16
CA LYS A 204 -0.38 -53.21 -15.62
C LYS A 204 0.26 -52.74 -16.93
N LEU A 205 1.58 -52.90 -17.09
CA LEU A 205 2.28 -52.60 -18.35
C LEU A 205 1.74 -53.42 -19.53
N MET A 206 1.30 -54.66 -19.28
CA MET A 206 0.66 -55.52 -20.29
C MET A 206 -0.79 -55.13 -20.63
N GLN A 207 -1.41 -54.17 -19.93
CA GLN A 207 -2.79 -53.71 -20.17
C GLN A 207 -2.87 -52.40 -20.98
N ASP A 208 -1.81 -51.59 -21.03
CA ASP A 208 -1.80 -50.31 -21.77
C ASP A 208 -1.46 -50.45 -23.28
N ASP A 209 -1.06 -51.64 -23.75
CA ASP A 209 -0.77 -51.89 -25.17
C ASP A 209 -2.02 -52.15 -26.04
N ASN A 210 -3.23 -51.99 -25.49
CA ASN A 210 -4.48 -52.18 -26.23
C ASN A 210 -5.37 -50.93 -26.22
N ASP A 211 -4.84 -49.82 -26.75
CA ASP A 211 -5.63 -48.78 -27.40
C ASP A 211 -4.97 -48.44 -28.74
N GLY A 212 -5.25 -49.27 -29.75
CA GLY A 212 -5.09 -48.86 -31.13
C GLY A 212 -6.29 -48.05 -31.55
N GLU A 213 -6.08 -46.83 -32.05
CA GLU A 213 -6.88 -46.30 -33.16
C GLU A 213 -5.99 -45.50 -34.12
N ASP A 214 -6.04 -45.96 -35.36
CA ASP A 214 -5.55 -45.34 -36.58
C ASP A 214 -6.14 -43.92 -36.79
N GLY A 215 -5.36 -43.04 -37.43
CA GLY A 215 -5.81 -41.68 -37.77
C GLY A 215 -4.89 -40.96 -38.75
N GLU A 216 -4.96 -41.42 -40.00
CA GLU A 216 -4.55 -40.80 -41.27
C GLU A 216 -4.12 -39.32 -41.36
N HIS A 217 -3.11 -39.14 -42.22
CA HIS A 217 -2.92 -38.09 -43.24
C HIS A 217 -2.64 -36.63 -42.87
N GLY A 218 -1.56 -36.11 -43.46
CA GLY A 218 -1.34 -34.67 -43.64
C GLY A 218 0.07 -34.34 -44.11
N GLU A 219 0.32 -34.50 -45.40
CA GLU A 219 1.48 -33.95 -46.11
C GLU A 219 1.54 -32.41 -46.04
N ASP A 220 2.77 -31.92 -46.22
CA ASP A 220 3.18 -30.62 -46.80
C ASP A 220 3.00 -29.31 -46.03
N GLY A 221 4.08 -28.52 -46.02
CA GLY A 221 4.04 -27.09 -45.69
C GLY A 221 5.37 -26.48 -45.31
N GLU A 222 6.28 -26.33 -46.28
CA GLU A 222 7.34 -25.32 -46.23
C GLU A 222 6.75 -23.92 -45.97
N HIS A 223 7.40 -23.11 -45.12
CA HIS A 223 7.58 -21.65 -45.24
C HIS A 223 8.40 -21.22 -43.99
N GLU A 224 9.69 -20.93 -44.16
CA GLU A 224 10.27 -19.62 -44.52
C GLU A 224 10.34 -18.63 -43.35
N ASP A 225 11.55 -18.09 -43.23
CA ASP A 225 11.98 -17.02 -42.36
C ASP A 225 11.07 -15.78 -42.41
N GLU A 226 10.76 -15.21 -41.24
CA GLU A 226 10.57 -13.77 -41.14
C GLU A 226 11.36 -13.20 -39.97
N SER A 227 12.57 -12.75 -40.32
CA SER A 227 13.21 -11.57 -39.76
C SER A 227 12.24 -10.39 -39.70
N ASN A 228 12.01 -9.85 -38.50
CA ASN A 228 11.65 -8.44 -38.30
C ASN A 228 12.18 -8.02 -36.92
N GLY A 229 13.14 -7.11 -36.74
CA GLY A 229 13.45 -5.96 -37.58
C GLY A 229 12.61 -4.75 -37.17
N ASN A 230 13.03 -4.06 -36.09
CA ASN A 230 12.66 -2.69 -35.69
C ASN A 230 11.19 -2.40 -35.32
N ASN A 231 10.94 -1.75 -34.18
CA ASN A 231 11.13 -0.29 -34.04
C ASN A 231 10.78 0.23 -32.64
N ALA A 232 11.45 1.33 -32.29
CA ALA A 232 11.16 2.36 -31.28
C ALA A 232 11.44 2.06 -29.80
#